data_AF-A0A920M189-F1
#
_entry.id   AF-A0A920M189-F1
#
_cell.length_a   1.000
_cell.length_b   1.000
_cell.length_c   1.000
_cell.angle_alpha   90.00
_cell.angle_beta   90.00
_cell.angle_gamma   90.00
#
_symmetry.space_group_name_H-M   'P 1'
#
loop_
_entity.id
_entity.type
_entity.pdbx_description
1 polymer ?
#
loop_
_entity_poly.entity_id
_entity_poly.type
_entity_poly.pdbx_seq_one_letter_code
_entity_poly.pdbx_strand_id
1 'polypeptide(L)' 'MLAYSSGNHAQGVAMAAQIFNTSATIVMPSDAPKVKVLGTKAYSPNIIFYDRFNESRRRNWQKIANEKI' A
#
# COMPACT_ATOMS: atom_id res chain seq x y z
N MET A 1 6.47 -4.93 6.58
CA MET A 1 6.95 -4.36 5.29
C MET A 1 6.07 -3.19 4.88
N LEU A 2 6.64 -2.18 4.21
CA LEU A 2 5.91 -1.03 3.67
C LEU A 2 6.15 -0.96 2.15
N ALA A 3 5.10 -0.79 1.35
CA ALA A 3 5.23 -0.63 -0.10
C ALA A 3 4.36 0.53 -0.61
N TYR A 4 4.87 1.26 -1.61
CA TYR A 4 4.19 2.39 -2.21
C TYR A 4 3.99 2.13 -3.70
N SER A 5 2.78 1.74 -4.09
CA SER A 5 2.48 1.35 -5.46
C SER A 5 0.98 1.48 -5.74
N SER A 6 0.64 1.85 -6.97
CA SER A 6 -0.75 1.97 -7.44
C SER A 6 -1.29 0.71 -8.12
N GLY A 7 -0.55 -0.41 -8.14
CA GLY A 7 -0.98 -1.56 -8.93
C GLY A 7 -0.29 -2.89 -8.68
N ASN A 8 0.12 -3.60 -9.74
CA ASN A 8 0.54 -5.00 -9.67
C ASN A 8 1.66 -5.26 -8.66
N HIS A 9 2.58 -4.31 -8.47
CA HIS A 9 3.60 -4.41 -7.42
C HIS A 9 2.96 -4.41 -6.02
N ALA A 10 1.96 -3.55 -5.75
CA ALA A 10 1.22 -3.57 -4.50
C ALA A 10 0.53 -4.92 -4.25
N GLN A 11 -0.03 -5.54 -5.29
CA GLN A 11 -0.61 -6.88 -5.21
C GLN A 11 0.45 -7.95 -4.93
N GLY A 12 1.58 -7.92 -5.64
CA GLY A 12 2.69 -8.86 -5.43
C GLY A 12 3.27 -8.79 -4.02
N VAL A 13 3.49 -7.59 -3.48
CA VAL A 13 3.97 -7.43 -2.10
C VAL A 13 2.93 -7.89 -1.09
N ALA A 14 1.66 -7.58 -1.30
CA ALA A 14 0.59 -8.04 -0.40
C ALA A 14 0.46 -9.58 -0.42
N MET A 15 0.52 -10.20 -1.60
CA MET A 15 0.49 -11.65 -1.75
C MET A 15 1.71 -12.31 -1.11
N ALA A 16 2.92 -11.77 -1.32
CA ALA A 16 4.13 -12.27 -0.67
C ALA A 16 4.01 -12.18 0.86
N ALA A 17 3.50 -11.06 1.38
CA ALA A 17 3.30 -10.91 2.82
C ALA A 17 2.36 -11.98 3.40
N GLN A 18 1.26 -12.27 2.70
CA GLN A 18 0.35 -13.35 3.08
C GLN A 18 1.03 -14.73 3.03
N ILE A 19 1.76 -15.05 1.96
CA ILE A 19 2.47 -16.33 1.80
C ILE A 19 3.47 -16.56 2.92
N PHE A 20 4.23 -15.52 3.30
CA PHE A 20 5.24 -15.59 4.36
C PHE A 20 4.69 -15.29 5.75
N ASN A 21 3.36 -15.25 5.91
CA ASN A 21 2.67 -14.99 7.18
C ASN A 21 3.19 -13.73 7.92
N THR A 22 3.42 -12.66 7.18
CA THR A 22 3.92 -11.38 7.67
C THR A 22 2.96 -10.24 7.29
N SER A 23 3.13 -9.08 7.93
CA SER A 23 2.32 -7.91 7.64
C SER A 23 2.96 -7.00 6.58
N ALA A 24 2.16 -6.58 5.60
CA ALA A 24 2.51 -5.51 4.67
C ALA A 24 1.50 -4.36 4.74
N THR A 25 2.01 -3.15 4.97
CA THR A 25 1.25 -1.92 4.77
C THR A 25 1.46 -1.46 3.33
N ILE A 26 0.37 -1.28 2.59
CA ILE A 26 0.40 -0.87 1.19
C ILE A 26 -0.15 0.56 1.08
N VAL A 27 0.64 1.45 0.49
CA VAL A 27 0.25 2.83 0.24
C VAL A 27 -0.11 2.97 -1.24
N MET A 28 -1.38 3.25 -1.52
CA MET A 28 -1.94 3.39 -2.87
C MET A 28 -2.52 4.79 -3.04
N PRO A 29 -2.47 5.41 -4.23
CA PRO A 29 -3.15 6.67 -4.42
C PRO A 29 -4.66 6.47 -4.43
N SER A 30 -5.42 7.48 -3.99
CA SER A 30 -6.89 7.43 -3.91
C SER A 30 -7.56 7.26 -5.28
N ASP A 31 -6.88 7.63 -6.37
CA ASP A 31 -7.34 7.48 -7.76
C ASP A 31 -6.92 6.14 -8.39
N ALA A 32 -6.33 5.21 -7.62
CA ALA A 32 -5.93 3.91 -8.14
C ALA A 32 -7.13 3.14 -8.71
N PRO A 33 -6.97 2.41 -9.84
CA PRO A 33 -8.06 1.64 -10.43
C PRO A 33 -8.68 0.66 -9.42
N LYS A 34 -10.01 0.67 -9.30
CA LYS A 34 -10.74 -0.13 -8.29
C LYS A 34 -10.37 -1.61 -8.31
N VAL A 35 -10.22 -2.19 -9.50
CA VAL A 35 -9.81 -3.60 -9.66
C VAL A 35 -8.45 -3.89 -9.01
N LYS A 36 -7.51 -2.95 -9.06
CA LYS A 36 -6.19 -3.10 -8.45
C LYS A 36 -6.27 -3.01 -6.94
N VAL A 37 -7.03 -2.05 -6.42
CA VAL A 37 -7.31 -1.90 -4.98
C VAL A 37 -7.95 -3.17 -4.40
N LEU A 38 -8.99 -3.69 -5.07
CA LEU A 38 -9.68 -4.90 -4.63
C LEU A 38 -8.74 -6.10 -4.61
N GLY A 39 -7.93 -6.28 -5.67
CA GLY A 39 -6.93 -7.35 -5.69
C GLY A 39 -5.89 -7.21 -4.58
N THR A 40 -5.46 -5.99 -4.24
CA THR A 40 -4.55 -5.77 -3.11
C THR A 40 -5.23 -6.07 -1.77
N LYS A 41 -6.50 -5.66 -1.58
CA LYS A 41 -7.26 -5.91 -0.34
C LYS A 41 -7.48 -7.39 -0.05
N ALA A 42 -7.57 -8.22 -1.10
CA ALA A 42 -7.70 -9.67 -0.96
C ALA A 42 -6.49 -10.32 -0.26
N TYR A 43 -5.31 -9.70 -0.37
CA TYR A 43 -4.06 -10.22 0.18
C TYR A 43 -3.55 -9.44 1.40
N SER A 44 -3.85 -8.15 1.51
CA SER A 44 -3.53 -7.35 2.69
C SER A 44 -4.67 -6.39 3.06
N PRO A 45 -5.19 -6.44 4.30
CA PRO A 45 -6.21 -5.49 4.75
C PRO A 45 -5.64 -4.09 5.00
N ASN A 46 -4.31 -3.95 5.13
CA ASN A 46 -3.66 -2.72 5.54
C ASN A 46 -3.31 -1.83 4.34
N ILE A 47 -4.31 -1.18 3.75
CA ILE A 47 -4.13 -0.19 2.68
C ILE A 47 -4.32 1.22 3.23
N ILE A 48 -3.34 2.09 2.97
CA ILE A 48 -3.41 3.53 3.24
C ILE A 48 -3.53 4.26 1.90
N PHE A 49 -4.55 5.11 1.78
CA PHE A 49 -4.73 5.95 0.60
C PHE A 49 -4.05 7.32 0.77
N TYR A 50 -3.62 7.91 -0.34
CA TYR A 50 -3.10 9.28 -0.37
C TYR A 50 -3.55 10.02 -1.64
N ASP A 51 -3.68 11.33 -1.56
CA ASP A 51 -3.87 12.18 -2.75
C ASP A 51 -2.53 12.45 -3.45
N ARG A 52 -2.35 11.88 -4.64
CA ARG A 52 -1.11 12.03 -5.40
C ARG A 52 -0.83 13.41 -5.97
N PHE A 53 -1.85 14.27 -6.03
CA PHE A 53 -1.74 15.62 -6.58
C PHE A 53 -1.44 16.64 -5.48
N ASN A 54 -1.96 16.40 -4.27
CA ASN A 54 -1.83 17.33 -3.15
C ASN A 54 -0.83 16.88 -2.07
N GLU A 55 -0.51 15.59 -2.01
CA GLU A 55 0.36 15.04 -0.97
C GLU A 55 1.72 14.58 -1.51
N SER A 56 2.77 14.87 -0.73
CA SER A 56 4.12 14.44 -1.06
C SER A 56 4.31 12.98 -0.67
N ARG A 57 4.58 12.13 -1.66
CA ARG A 57 4.97 10.73 -1.46
C ARG A 57 6.02 10.54 -0.37
N ARG A 58 7.06 11.37 -0.37
CA ARG A 58 8.18 11.26 0.59
C ARG A 58 7.74 11.61 2.01
N ARG A 59 6.98 12.69 2.19
CA ARG A 59 6.48 13.09 3.52
C ARG A 59 5.52 12.04 4.09
N ASN A 60 4.62 11.53 3.26
CA ASN A 60 3.70 10.46 3.66
C ASN A 60 4.44 9.19 4.04
N TRP A 61 5.47 8.82 3.27
CA TRP A 61 6.32 7.68 3.58
C TRP A 61 7.00 7.82 4.95
N GLN A 62 7.62 8.97 5.23
CA GLN A 62 8.25 9.23 6.52
C GLN A 62 7.25 9.21 7.67
N LYS A 63 6.07 9.82 7.49
CA LYS A 63 5.02 9.79 8.50
C LYS A 63 4.58 8.36 8.83
N ILE A 64 4.27 7.56 7.80
CA ILE A 64 3.81 6.18 7.99
C ILE A 64 4.91 5.30 8.57
N ALA A 65 6.16 5.48 8.15
CA ALA A 65 7.29 4.76 8.70
C ALA A 65 7.49 5.05 10.19
N ASN A 66 7.25 6.29 10.64
CA ASN A 66 7.39 6.66 12.06
C ASN A 66 6.18 6.25 12.92
N GLU A 67 4.99 6.08 12.33
CA GLU A 67 3.76 5.76 13.07
C GLU A 67 3.47 4.25 13.15
N LYS A 68 4.00 3.44 12.22
CA LYS A 68 3.64 2.02 12.06
C LYS A 68 4.80 1.03 12.08
N ILE A 69 6.04 1.50 12.23
CA ILE A 69 7.26 0.69 12.37
C ILE A 69 7.95 1.12 13.65
#